data_AF-A0A5K0WFD5-F1
#
_entry.id   AF-A0A5K0WFD5-F1
#
_cell.length_a   1.000
_cell.length_b   1.000
_cell.length_c   1.000
_cell.angle_alpha   90.00
_cell.angle_beta   90.00
_cell.angle_gamma   90.00
#
_symmetry.space_group_name_H-M   'P 1'
#
loop_
_entity.id
_entity.type
_entity.pdbx_description
1 polymer ?
#
loop_
_entity_poly.entity_id
_entity_poly.type
_entity_poly.pdbx_seq_one_letter_code
_entity_poly.pdbx_strand_id
1 'polypeptide(L)' 'MAKLFIKQAGLYAEARPSYPPELFLFIASNTPNHGLAWDVGTGNGQAAVS' A
#
# COMPACT_ATOMS: atom_id res chain seq x y z
N MET A 1 6.98 16.80 15.58
CA MET A 1 5.99 16.61 14.48
C MET A 1 5.80 15.15 14.07
N ALA A 2 6.86 14.34 13.86
CA ALA A 2 6.74 12.96 13.34
C ALA A 2 5.87 11.98 14.17
N LYS A 3 5.61 12.23 15.46
CA LYS A 3 4.87 11.29 16.33
C LYS A 3 3.36 11.55 16.42
N LEU A 4 2.84 12.64 15.85
CA LEU A 4 1.42 13.00 16.01
C LEU A 4 0.44 12.04 15.34
N PHE A 5 0.88 11.24 14.36
CA PHE A 5 0.01 10.40 13.54
C PHE A 5 0.19 8.90 13.78
N ILE A 6 1.08 8.48 14.70
CA ILE A 6 1.39 7.05 14.90
C ILE A 6 0.16 6.27 15.39
N LYS A 7 -0.59 6.82 16.34
CA LYS A 7 -1.78 6.15 16.89
C LYS A 7 -2.92 6.08 15.87
N GLN A 8 -3.14 7.16 15.13
CA GLN A 8 -4.16 7.26 14.11
C GLN A 8 -3.82 6.39 12.89
N ALA A 9 -2.55 6.22 12.55
CA ALA A 9 -2.11 5.36 11.45
C ALA A 9 -2.46 3.88 11.68
N GLY A 10 -2.42 3.40 12.94
CA GLY A 10 -2.84 2.04 13.29
C GLY A 10 -4.34 1.82 13.07
N LEU A 11 -5.18 2.68 13.66
CA LEU A 11 -6.63 2.62 13.45
C LEU A 11 -7.02 2.82 11.98
N TYR A 12 -6.29 3.67 11.26
CA TYR A 12 -6.46 3.88 9.83
C TYR A 12 -6.11 2.62 9.02
N ALA A 13 -5.10 1.84 9.43
CA ALA A 13 -4.77 0.57 8.79
C ALA A 13 -5.90 -0.46 8.94
N GLU A 14 -6.43 -0.60 10.16
CA GLU A 14 -7.47 -1.59 10.48
C GLU A 14 -8.81 -1.27 9.80
N ALA A 15 -9.16 0.01 9.67
CA ALA A 15 -10.42 0.44 9.07
C ALA A 15 -10.40 0.50 7.53
N ARG A 16 -9.23 0.43 6.89
CA ARG A 16 -9.09 0.52 5.43
C ARG A 16 -9.37 -0.84 4.78
N PRO A 17 -10.21 -0.90 3.73
CA PRO A 17 -10.31 -2.09 2.89
C PRO A 17 -8.92 -2.48 2.37
N SER A 18 -8.62 -3.77 2.36
CA SER A 18 -7.39 -4.27 1.76
C SER A 18 -7.48 -4.28 0.24
N TYR A 19 -6.31 -4.33 -0.41
CA TYR A 19 -6.21 -4.47 -1.85
C TYR A 19 -6.39 -5.94 -2.24
N PRO A 20 -7.32 -6.26 -3.15
CA PRO A 20 -7.47 -7.63 -3.63
C PRO A 20 -6.26 -8.00 -4.52
N PRO A 21 -5.76 -9.24 -4.48
CA PRO A 21 -4.63 -9.68 -5.29
C PRO A 21 -4.80 -9.42 -6.80
N GLU A 22 -6.04 -9.51 -7.29
CA GLU A 22 -6.40 -9.27 -8.69
C GLU A 22 -6.04 -7.87 -9.17
N LEU A 23 -6.06 -6.88 -8.27
CA LEU A 23 -5.64 -5.52 -8.58
C LEU A 23 -4.15 -5.47 -8.94
N PHE A 24 -3.30 -6.13 -8.15
CA PHE A 24 -1.87 -6.16 -8.41
C PHE A 24 -1.53 -6.98 -9.65
N LEU A 25 -2.25 -8.08 -9.89
CA LEU A 25 -2.13 -8.87 -11.12
C LEU A 25 -2.47 -8.04 -12.35
N PHE A 26 -3.54 -7.24 -12.29
CA PHE A 26 -3.92 -6.33 -13.36
C PHE A 26 -2.86 -5.24 -13.61
N ILE A 27 -2.31 -4.64 -12.56
CA ILE A 27 -1.25 -3.63 -12.72
C ILE A 27 0.01 -4.27 -13.33
N ALA A 28 0.44 -5.42 -12.80
CA ALA A 28 1.62 -6.12 -13.27
C ALA A 28 1.51 -6.51 -14.75
N SER A 29 0.32 -6.93 -15.21
CA SER A 29 0.08 -7.29 -16.62
C SER A 29 0.24 -6.12 -17.60
N ASN A 30 0.15 -4.87 -17.11
CA ASN A 30 0.35 -3.66 -17.89
C ASN A 30 1.79 -3.11 -17.81
N THR A 31 2.71 -3.82 -17.13
CA THR A 31 4.10 -3.36 -16.95
C THR A 31 5.10 -4.36 -17.52
N PRO A 32 6.14 -3.89 -18.23
CA PRO A 32 7.12 -4.77 -18.87
C PRO A 32 8.19 -5.32 -17.90
N ASN A 33 8.29 -4.81 -16.67
CA ASN A 33 9.28 -5.22 -15.68
C ASN A 33 8.68 -5.19 -14.27
N HIS A 34 9.04 -6.17 -13.46
CA HIS A 34 8.50 -6.39 -12.10
C HIS A 34 9.59 -6.38 -11.01
N GLY A 35 10.84 -6.05 -11.36
CA GLY A 35 11.96 -6.06 -10.40
C GLY A 35 11.97 -4.90 -9.41
N LEU A 36 11.23 -3.82 -9.68
CA LEU A 36 11.11 -2.66 -8.80
C LEU A 36 9.77 -1.95 -9.01
N ALA A 37 9.11 -1.60 -7.91
CA ALA A 37 7.93 -0.73 -7.90
C ALA A 37 8.13 0.42 -6.92
N TRP A 38 7.55 1.58 -7.23
CA TRP A 38 7.56 2.75 -6.36
C TRP A 38 6.15 3.04 -5.85
N ASP A 39 5.95 2.88 -4.54
CA ASP A 39 4.69 3.20 -3.86
C ASP A 39 4.73 4.63 -3.31
N VAL A 40 4.21 5.58 -4.11
CA VAL A 40 4.20 7.00 -3.76
C VAL A 40 3.14 7.27 -2.71
N GLY A 41 3.53 7.82 -1.56
CA GLY A 41 2.58 8.12 -0.50
C GLY A 41 2.03 6.87 0.21
N THR A 42 2.85 5.81 0.30
CA THR A 42 2.53 4.49 0.87
C THR A 42 1.86 4.50 2.25
N GLY A 43 1.99 5.59 3.02
CA GLY A 43 1.35 5.73 4.33
C GLY A 43 1.84 4.67 5.30
N ASN A 44 0.96 3.75 5.69
CA ASN A 44 1.27 2.61 6.55
C ASN A 44 1.81 1.38 5.80
N GLY A 45 1.94 1.45 4.47
CA GLY A 45 2.44 0.36 3.66
C GLY A 45 1.39 -0.65 3.19
N GLN A 46 0.09 -0.40 3.37
CA GLN A 46 -0.94 -1.41 3.11
C GLN A 46 -0.84 -2.05 1.73
N ALA A 47 -0.60 -1.28 0.67
CA ALA A 47 -0.41 -1.81 -0.67
C ALA A 47 0.89 -2.60 -0.83
N ALA A 48 1.98 -2.16 -0.18
CA ALA A 48 3.30 -2.80 -0.26
C ALA A 48 3.42 -4.11 0.54
N VAL A 49 2.52 -4.35 1.51
CA VAL A 49 2.52 -5.56 2.36
C VAL A 49 1.35 -6.52 2.07
N SER A 50 0.54 -6.23 1.04
CA SER A 50 -0.60 -7.05 0.62
C SER A 50 -0.17 -8.34 -0.07
#